data_AF-A0ABD1J416-F1
#
_entry.id   AF-A0ABD1J416-F1
#
_cell.length_a   1.000
_cell.length_b   1.000
_cell.length_c   1.000
_cell.angle_alpha   90.00
_cell.angle_beta   90.00
_cell.angle_gamma   90.00
#
_symmetry.space_group_name_H-M   'P 1'
#
loop_
_entity.id
_entity.type
_entity.pdbx_description
1 polymer ?
#
loop_
_entity_poly.entity_id
_entity_poly.type
_entity_poly.pdbx_seq_one_letter_code
_entity_poly.pdbx_strand_id
1 'polypeptide(L)'
;MFSVSRDLSTLSHSTVHYPGADRPRHSHHHGSHHAPVRDVVRAKVPGKDFVCPPVLDDLLYQFWRGLQDNLPPWEELNKILEFQSDELLWTAEKRGLWSLEYKRELTSPLCIAAAQGFSDCLQYLLENGARPNLVAGGRTALHEACVNSTRECAELLLEYGANPNQYTEDGLSPLHLCKTEQSLRCAKLLVRYGAKVNNLSEEDEETPLQVAAKLGLHQHVQLYLRYGAQVNHQNSSGETALCAACGGARCDAGDEEENYLQVCRLLLQYGAHVNKVDKERRSPLHKAARNVQYRLVELLVEHGAEINTPDYNGCSPLSNVLQTAEVRQKCQPHAVVQLLLNHGSIKVWPGALLKVLASCASTPKTVEVMFNSYEVVPVTYKWFDTIPEEAYQTHQTFYASLFALENTARCLQHHCRSTLRKHLGKHCHTLIPRLPIPNALKSYLLLDPEGVVY
;
A
#
# COMPACT_ATOMS: atom_id res chain seq x y z
N MET A 1 -12.07 -4.98 52.55
CA MET A 1 -13.01 -4.42 53.55
C MET A 1 -12.60 -3.00 53.86
N PHE A 2 -13.59 -2.11 53.95
CA PHE A 2 -13.54 -0.67 54.25
C PHE A 2 -13.29 0.31 53.09
N SER A 3 -14.42 0.66 52.49
CA SER A 3 -14.77 1.94 51.87
C SER A 3 -14.69 3.12 52.85
N VAL A 4 -14.29 4.31 52.37
CA VAL A 4 -14.93 5.58 52.78
C VAL A 4 -14.99 6.51 51.56
N SER A 5 -16.21 6.80 51.15
CA SER A 5 -16.62 7.79 50.16
C SER A 5 -16.61 9.20 50.77
N ARG A 6 -16.39 10.24 49.95
CA ARG A 6 -17.02 11.56 50.14
C ARG A 6 -16.97 12.35 48.84
N ASP A 7 -18.10 12.31 48.13
CA ASP A 7 -18.54 13.35 47.21
C ASP A 7 -18.85 14.63 48.00
N LEU A 8 -18.64 15.79 47.39
CA LEU A 8 -19.45 17.00 47.57
C LEU A 8 -19.12 17.98 46.43
N SER A 9 -19.98 17.96 45.41
CA SER A 9 -20.22 19.06 44.48
C SER A 9 -21.05 20.16 45.17
N THR A 10 -20.73 21.44 44.95
CA THR A 10 -21.64 22.53 44.52
C THR A 10 -21.09 23.92 44.83
N LEU A 11 -21.51 24.89 43.99
CA LEU A 11 -21.41 26.36 44.08
C LEU A 11 -20.15 26.99 43.46
N SER A 12 -20.16 28.08 42.69
CA SER A 12 -21.13 28.78 41.82
C SER A 12 -20.40 30.06 41.33
N HIS A 13 -20.57 30.42 40.06
CA HIS A 13 -20.49 31.76 39.45
C HIS A 13 -19.50 32.82 39.99
N SER A 14 -18.59 33.28 39.12
CA SER A 14 -18.35 34.72 38.93
C SER A 14 -17.77 35.04 37.54
N THR A 15 -18.55 35.81 36.79
CA THR A 15 -18.24 36.52 35.54
C THR A 15 -17.53 37.82 35.89
N VAL A 16 -16.43 38.20 35.21
CA VAL A 16 -15.95 39.59 35.19
C VAL A 16 -15.46 39.98 33.78
N HIS A 17 -15.91 41.17 33.38
CA HIS A 17 -15.82 41.88 32.11
C HIS A 17 -14.43 42.45 31.72
N TYR A 18 -14.26 42.63 30.39
CA TYR A 18 -13.30 43.50 29.65
C TYR A 18 -13.48 45.01 29.97
N PRO A 19 -12.49 45.91 29.70
CA PRO A 19 -12.21 46.54 28.37
C PRO A 19 -10.68 46.73 28.12
N GLY A 20 -10.09 47.02 26.96
CA GLY A 20 -10.49 47.75 25.75
C GLY A 20 -9.61 49.02 25.61
N ALA A 21 -8.60 49.03 24.71
CA ALA A 21 -7.95 50.27 24.21
C ALA A 21 -7.08 50.03 22.95
N ASP A 22 -7.59 50.54 21.83
CA ASP A 22 -6.95 51.37 20.80
C ASP A 22 -5.77 50.88 19.92
N ARG A 23 -6.06 50.85 18.61
CA ARG A 23 -5.14 50.85 17.45
C ARG A 23 -4.57 52.26 17.20
N PRO A 24 -3.54 52.44 16.33
CA PRO A 24 -3.75 52.55 14.86
C PRO A 24 -2.79 51.64 14.04
N ARG A 25 -3.19 50.99 12.94
CA ARG A 25 -3.23 51.47 11.52
C ARG A 25 -1.85 51.97 11.03
N HIS A 26 -1.20 51.56 9.93
CA HIS A 26 -1.45 50.84 8.67
C HIS A 26 -0.10 50.16 8.28
N SER A 27 0.10 49.23 7.33
CA SER A 27 -0.38 49.10 5.95
C SER A 27 0.20 47.82 5.31
N HIS A 28 -0.59 47.17 4.45
CA HIS A 28 -0.23 46.38 3.24
C HIS A 28 0.69 45.14 3.43
N HIS A 29 0.27 43.91 3.10
CA HIS A 29 -0.12 43.47 1.76
C HIS A 29 -0.94 42.17 1.73
N HIS A 30 -1.61 42.00 0.59
CA HIS A 30 -2.52 40.98 0.08
C HIS A 30 -2.47 39.55 0.64
N GLY A 31 -3.68 39.06 0.97
CA GLY A 31 -3.98 37.64 1.03
C GLY A 31 -4.14 37.02 -0.37
N SER A 32 -3.80 35.74 -0.45
CA SER A 32 -4.27 34.84 -1.50
C SER A 32 -4.53 33.46 -0.87
N HIS A 33 -5.52 32.80 -1.44
CA HIS A 33 -6.28 31.69 -0.90
C HIS A 33 -5.47 30.41 -0.64
N HIS A 34 -5.73 29.78 0.51
CA HIS A 34 -5.33 28.41 0.79
C HIS A 34 -6.17 27.42 -0.04
N ALA A 35 -5.49 26.64 -0.88
CA ALA A 35 -5.87 25.29 -1.27
C ALA A 35 -4.75 24.33 -0.79
N PRO A 36 -5.03 23.10 -0.34
CA PRO A 36 -4.02 22.22 0.21
C PRO A 36 -3.13 21.66 -0.92
N VAL A 37 -1.85 22.04 -0.90
CA VAL A 37 -0.84 21.56 -1.85
C VAL A 37 -0.37 20.17 -1.39
N ARG A 38 -0.42 19.23 -2.35
CA ARG A 38 0.11 17.86 -2.29
C ARG A 38 1.54 17.84 -1.72
N ASP A 39 1.77 16.99 -0.72
CA ASP A 39 3.12 16.61 -0.27
C ASP A 39 3.82 15.86 -1.41
N VAL A 40 4.56 16.61 -2.22
CA VAL A 40 5.57 16.08 -3.12
C VAL A 40 6.69 15.57 -2.22
N VAL A 41 6.84 14.25 -2.15
CA VAL A 41 8.03 13.59 -1.60
C VAL A 41 9.23 14.17 -2.33
N ARG A 42 9.94 15.10 -1.67
CA ARG A 42 11.25 15.57 -2.14
C ARG A 42 12.16 14.36 -2.18
N ALA A 43 12.60 13.99 -3.37
CA ALA A 43 13.73 13.09 -3.55
C ALA A 43 14.90 13.66 -2.74
N LYS A 44 15.27 12.98 -1.65
CA LYS A 44 16.49 13.28 -0.90
C LYS A 44 17.65 13.06 -1.85
N VAL A 45 18.25 14.15 -2.33
CA VAL A 45 19.51 14.09 -3.05
C VAL A 45 20.54 13.55 -2.06
N PRO A 46 21.24 12.45 -2.36
CA PRO A 46 22.28 11.96 -1.47
C PRO A 46 23.38 13.02 -1.40
N GLY A 47 23.62 13.56 -0.20
CA GLY A 47 24.83 14.32 0.10
C GLY A 47 24.69 15.74 0.67
N LYS A 48 23.53 16.27 1.08
CA LYS A 48 23.50 17.64 1.67
C LYS A 48 22.67 17.92 2.92
N ASP A 49 21.86 17.01 3.44
CA ASP A 49 20.98 17.35 4.58
C ASP A 49 21.43 16.72 5.92
N PHE A 50 22.71 16.35 6.04
CA PHE A 50 23.31 16.02 7.33
C PHE A 50 24.47 16.97 7.61
N VAL A 51 24.26 17.90 8.54
CA VAL A 51 25.36 18.63 9.16
C VAL A 51 26.04 17.60 10.07
N CYS A 52 27.26 17.18 9.73
CA CYS A 52 28.07 16.37 10.63
C CYS A 52 28.07 17.05 12.01
N PRO A 53 27.56 16.39 13.07
CA PRO A 53 27.62 16.94 14.41
C PRO A 53 29.08 17.28 14.74
N PRO A 54 29.37 18.38 15.43
CA PRO A 54 30.73 18.79 15.76
C PRO A 54 31.51 17.71 16.53
N VAL A 55 30.81 16.76 17.17
CA VAL A 55 31.39 15.58 17.83
C VAL A 55 31.97 14.57 16.83
N LEU A 56 31.38 14.42 15.63
CA LEU A 56 31.93 13.60 14.55
C LEU A 56 33.13 14.27 13.91
N ASP A 57 33.12 15.60 13.74
CA ASP A 57 34.30 16.34 13.32
C ASP A 57 35.40 16.25 14.38
N ASP A 58 35.11 16.44 15.66
CA ASP A 58 36.09 16.30 16.75
C ASP A 58 36.59 14.87 16.90
N LEU A 59 35.73 13.85 16.76
CA LEU A 59 36.15 12.46 16.77
C LEU A 59 37.00 12.15 15.54
N LEU A 60 36.59 12.55 14.33
CA LEU A 60 37.38 12.36 13.12
C LEU A 60 38.71 13.11 13.18
N TYR A 61 38.74 14.30 13.80
CA TYR A 61 39.94 15.13 13.99
C TYR A 61 40.87 14.57 15.08
N GLN A 62 40.32 14.04 16.17
CA GLN A 62 41.06 13.28 17.18
C GLN A 62 41.55 11.93 16.64
N PHE A 63 40.76 11.25 15.81
CA PHE A 63 41.16 10.07 15.05
C PHE A 63 42.33 10.41 14.13
N TRP A 64 42.27 11.55 13.42
CA TRP A 64 43.33 12.03 12.53
C TRP A 64 44.63 12.37 13.27
N ARG A 65 44.54 12.95 14.48
CA ARG A 65 45.71 13.18 15.35
C ARG A 65 46.25 11.88 15.96
N GLY A 66 45.39 10.98 16.42
CA GLY A 66 45.79 9.67 16.95
C GLY A 66 46.48 8.80 15.90
N LEU A 67 46.02 8.87 14.65
CA LEU A 67 46.63 8.26 13.45
C LEU A 67 48.11 8.66 13.24
N GLN A 68 48.50 9.88 13.63
CA GLN A 68 49.89 10.33 13.52
C GLN A 68 50.78 9.83 14.66
N ASP A 69 50.20 9.53 15.83
CA ASP A 69 50.99 9.35 17.06
C ASP A 69 50.96 7.95 17.68
N ASN A 70 50.01 7.05 17.38
CA ASN A 70 50.04 5.59 17.62
C ASN A 70 48.64 4.97 17.39
N LEU A 71 48.58 3.71 16.93
CA LEU A 71 47.35 2.93 16.72
C LEU A 71 46.33 3.13 17.87
N PRO A 72 45.07 3.49 17.58
CA PRO A 72 44.07 3.71 18.63
C PRO A 72 43.76 2.41 19.37
N PRO A 73 43.39 2.46 20.66
CA PRO A 73 42.77 1.31 21.30
C PRO A 73 41.44 1.04 20.58
N TRP A 74 41.30 -0.14 19.99
CA TRP A 74 40.12 -0.70 19.32
C TRP A 74 38.79 -0.52 20.10
N GLU A 75 38.86 -0.17 21.37
CA GLU A 75 37.73 0.21 22.23
C GLU A 75 37.02 1.50 21.77
N GLU A 76 37.71 2.48 21.18
CA GLU A 76 37.09 3.74 20.77
C GLU A 76 36.26 3.62 19.50
N LEU A 77 36.68 2.78 18.54
CA LEU A 77 35.92 2.50 17.32
C LEU A 77 34.56 1.85 17.59
N ASN A 78 34.47 1.10 18.68
CA ASN A 78 33.26 0.35 19.06
C ASN A 78 32.34 1.16 20.00
N LYS A 79 32.66 2.43 20.31
CA LYS A 79 31.78 3.29 21.11
C LYS A 79 30.51 3.59 20.31
N ILE A 80 29.37 3.42 20.98
CA ILE A 80 28.07 3.84 20.47
C ILE A 80 27.98 5.35 20.74
N LEU A 81 27.82 6.13 19.68
CA LEU A 81 27.62 7.58 19.74
C LEU A 81 26.16 7.84 20.08
N GLU A 82 25.90 8.62 21.13
CA GLU A 82 24.55 9.14 21.42
C GLU A 82 24.40 10.52 20.79
N PHE A 83 23.47 10.67 19.84
CA PHE A 83 23.04 11.98 19.36
C PHE A 83 21.75 12.41 20.05
N GLN A 84 21.71 13.65 20.53
CA GLN A 84 20.48 14.31 20.96
C GLN A 84 19.89 14.99 19.72
N SER A 85 18.79 14.47 19.19
CA SER A 85 18.03 15.21 18.17
C SER A 85 17.17 16.28 18.87
N ASP A 86 16.91 17.41 18.20
CA ASP A 86 16.02 18.47 18.72
C ASP A 86 14.54 18.04 18.82
N GLU A 87 14.20 16.83 18.37
CA GLU A 87 12.85 16.27 18.44
C GLU A 87 12.56 15.66 19.83
N LEU A 88 11.51 16.18 20.46
CA LEU A 88 11.02 15.76 21.76
C LEU A 88 10.00 14.62 21.59
N LEU A 89 10.27 13.46 22.18
CA LEU A 89 9.36 12.32 22.24
C LEU A 89 8.79 12.16 23.65
N TRP A 90 7.50 11.82 23.71
CA TRP A 90 6.89 11.36 24.95
C TRP A 90 7.32 9.91 25.19
N THR A 91 8.16 9.69 26.20
CA THR A 91 8.58 8.36 26.64
C THR A 91 7.89 8.05 27.96
N ALA A 92 7.29 6.86 28.06
CA ALA A 92 6.80 6.35 29.34
C ALA A 92 7.89 5.46 29.92
N GLU A 93 8.78 6.01 30.74
CA GLU A 93 9.70 5.18 31.50
C GLU A 93 8.92 4.21 32.43
N LYS A 94 9.60 3.16 32.91
CA LYS A 94 9.08 1.96 33.61
C LYS A 94 8.13 2.17 34.81
N ARG A 95 7.76 3.41 35.14
CA ARG A 95 6.83 3.80 36.20
C ARG A 95 5.49 4.39 35.70
N GLY A 96 5.23 4.40 34.38
CA GLY A 96 3.96 4.89 33.83
C GLY A 96 3.78 6.41 33.88
N LEU A 97 4.86 7.14 34.16
CA LEU A 97 4.92 8.59 34.04
C LEU A 97 5.48 8.92 32.66
N TRP A 98 4.77 9.76 31.91
CA TRP A 98 5.20 10.26 30.61
C TRP A 98 6.16 11.44 30.83
N SER A 99 7.42 11.28 30.41
CA SER A 99 8.41 12.36 30.33
C SER A 99 8.59 12.78 28.88
N LEU A 100 8.85 14.07 28.67
CA LEU A 100 9.18 14.64 27.37
C LEU A 100 10.71 14.63 27.25
N GLU A 101 11.25 13.68 26.49
CA GLU A 101 12.69 13.46 26.36
C GLU A 101 13.12 13.62 24.90
N TYR A 102 14.34 14.12 24.69
CA TYR A 102 14.94 14.18 23.36
C TYR A 102 15.14 12.76 22.82
N LYS A 103 14.80 12.53 21.56
CA LYS A 103 15.09 11.26 20.91
C LYS A 103 16.61 11.05 20.86
N ARG A 104 17.06 10.01 21.55
CA ARG A 104 18.47 9.57 21.57
C ARG A 104 18.70 8.62 20.40
N GLU A 105 19.43 9.07 19.39
CA GLU A 105 19.85 8.21 18.29
C GLU A 105 21.22 7.63 18.61
N LEU A 106 21.24 6.35 18.97
CA LEU A 106 22.47 5.58 19.20
C LEU A 106 23.01 5.11 17.85
N THR A 107 24.20 5.55 17.44
CA THR A 107 24.79 5.11 16.16
C THR A 107 26.29 4.83 16.30
N SER A 108 26.81 3.91 15.48
CA SER A 108 28.24 3.59 15.45
C SER A 108 28.90 4.26 14.23
N PRO A 109 30.20 4.64 14.30
CA PRO A 109 30.95 5.12 13.13
C PRO A 109 30.83 4.19 11.92
N LEU A 110 30.79 2.87 12.16
CA LEU A 110 30.60 1.86 11.13
C LEU A 110 29.21 1.94 10.47
N CYS A 111 28.15 2.19 11.26
CA CYS A 111 26.79 2.33 10.76
C CYS A 111 26.65 3.59 9.90
N ILE A 112 27.29 4.70 10.29
CA ILE A 112 27.28 5.95 9.52
C ILE A 112 27.98 5.76 8.17
N ALA A 113 29.15 5.12 8.16
CA ALA A 113 29.87 4.82 6.93
C ALA A 113 29.05 3.92 5.98
N ALA A 114 28.39 2.88 6.53
CA ALA A 114 27.51 2.01 5.76
C ALA A 114 26.27 2.72 5.21
N ALA A 115 25.68 3.61 6.01
CA ALA A 115 24.50 4.38 5.63
C ALA A 115 24.79 5.34 4.46
N GLN A 116 25.96 6.01 4.47
CA GLN A 116 26.33 6.96 3.42
C GLN A 116 26.98 6.28 2.19
N GLY A 117 27.40 5.02 2.32
CA GLY A 117 28.06 4.29 1.23
C GLY A 117 29.56 4.54 1.11
N PHE A 118 30.22 4.99 2.19
CA PHE A 118 31.66 5.21 2.22
C PHE A 118 32.42 3.89 2.40
N SER A 119 32.55 3.15 1.29
CA SER A 119 33.20 1.82 1.25
C SER A 119 34.66 1.84 1.72
N ASP A 120 35.46 2.82 1.28
CA ASP A 120 36.87 2.92 1.67
C ASP A 120 37.04 3.16 3.18
N CYS A 121 36.24 4.08 3.74
CA CYS A 121 36.23 4.35 5.19
C CYS A 121 35.77 3.11 5.96
N LEU A 122 34.75 2.42 5.45
CA LEU A 122 34.23 1.20 6.07
C LEU A 122 35.27 0.07 6.07
N GLN A 123 35.99 -0.12 4.96
CA GLN A 123 37.09 -1.09 4.88
C GLN A 123 38.18 -0.77 5.92
N TYR A 124 38.60 0.49 6.01
CA TYR A 124 39.60 0.92 6.99
C TYR A 124 39.14 0.65 8.43
N LEU A 125 37.88 0.93 8.77
CA LEU A 125 37.34 0.67 10.11
C LEU A 125 37.34 -0.84 10.44
N LEU A 126 36.99 -1.69 9.46
CA LEU A 126 36.98 -3.15 9.62
C LEU A 126 38.39 -3.73 9.79
N GLU A 127 39.36 -3.26 9.01
CA GLU A 127 40.78 -3.66 9.14
C GLU A 127 41.35 -3.31 10.52
N ASN A 128 40.87 -2.22 11.12
CA ASN A 128 41.27 -1.77 12.46
C ASN A 128 40.43 -2.38 13.61
N GLY A 129 39.69 -3.47 13.34
CA GLY A 129 39.00 -4.25 14.38
C GLY A 129 37.61 -3.75 14.78
N ALA A 130 36.95 -2.94 13.96
CA ALA A 130 35.54 -2.62 14.17
C ALA A 130 34.68 -3.89 14.10
N ARG A 131 33.74 -4.03 15.05
CA ARG A 131 32.86 -5.21 15.10
C ARG A 131 31.68 -5.05 14.13
N PRO A 132 31.56 -5.89 13.08
CA PRO A 132 30.50 -5.74 12.07
C PRO A 132 29.10 -6.04 12.60
N ASN A 133 29.00 -6.83 13.68
CA ASN A 133 27.75 -7.22 14.33
C ASN A 133 27.37 -6.31 15.51
N LEU A 134 28.03 -5.16 15.67
CA LEU A 134 27.66 -4.19 16.68
C LEU A 134 26.27 -3.62 16.37
N VAL A 135 25.36 -3.69 17.34
CA VAL A 135 24.03 -3.09 17.26
C VAL A 135 24.11 -1.69 17.86
N ALA A 136 23.90 -0.68 17.03
CA ALA A 136 23.82 0.71 17.46
C ALA A 136 22.42 1.23 17.14
N GLY A 137 21.66 1.61 18.18
CA GLY A 137 20.28 2.10 18.02
C GLY A 137 19.36 1.08 17.36
N GLY A 138 19.53 -0.19 17.74
CA GLY A 138 18.70 -1.28 17.24
C GLY A 138 19.00 -1.77 15.84
N ARG A 139 20.01 -1.23 15.15
CA ARG A 139 20.42 -1.66 13.82
C ARG A 139 21.91 -1.96 13.76
N THR A 140 22.29 -2.82 12.82
CA THR A 140 23.71 -3.08 12.52
C THR A 140 24.10 -2.33 11.26
N ALA A 141 25.41 -2.20 11.01
CA ALA A 141 25.90 -1.59 9.78
C ALA A 141 25.37 -2.29 8.52
N LEU A 142 25.14 -3.61 8.59
CA LEU A 142 24.56 -4.38 7.47
C LEU A 142 23.10 -3.98 7.20
N HIS A 143 22.32 -3.70 8.25
CA HIS A 143 20.94 -3.22 8.10
C HIS A 143 20.90 -1.87 7.40
N GLU A 144 21.74 -0.92 7.81
CA GLU A 144 21.84 0.40 7.16
C GLU A 144 22.27 0.30 5.70
N ALA A 145 23.21 -0.60 5.39
CA ALA A 145 23.61 -0.85 4.01
C ALA A 145 22.46 -1.40 3.14
N CYS A 146 21.57 -2.21 3.72
CA CYS A 146 20.42 -2.76 3.01
C CYS A 146 19.32 -1.70 2.79
N VAL A 147 19.08 -0.83 3.77
CA VAL A 147 18.11 0.28 3.67
C VAL A 147 18.52 1.28 2.60
N ASN A 148 19.80 1.68 2.59
CA ASN A 148 20.32 2.67 1.65
C ASN A 148 20.82 2.06 0.34
N SER A 149 20.70 0.74 0.16
CA SER A 149 21.08 0.02 -1.06
C SER A 149 22.57 0.17 -1.43
N THR A 150 23.45 0.29 -0.43
CA THR A 150 24.91 0.41 -0.61
C THR A 150 25.55 -0.96 -0.76
N ARG A 151 25.58 -1.46 -1.99
CA ARG A 151 26.06 -2.82 -2.32
C ARG A 151 27.49 -3.08 -1.86
N GLU A 152 28.40 -2.14 -2.13
CA GLU A 152 29.83 -2.29 -1.82
C GLU A 152 30.05 -2.43 -0.31
N CYS A 153 29.37 -1.59 0.49
CA CYS A 153 29.41 -1.70 1.95
C CYS A 153 28.81 -3.01 2.45
N ALA A 154 27.69 -3.46 1.88
CA ALA A 154 27.10 -4.75 2.25
C ALA A 154 28.02 -5.94 1.92
N GLU A 155 28.72 -5.91 0.80
CA GLU A 155 29.70 -6.94 0.40
C GLU A 155 30.86 -7.01 1.40
N LEU A 156 31.49 -5.87 1.69
CA LEU A 156 32.58 -5.78 2.68
C LEU A 156 32.13 -6.26 4.06
N LEU A 157 30.97 -5.82 4.54
CA LEU A 157 30.47 -6.25 5.86
C LEU A 157 30.28 -7.77 5.93
N LEU A 158 29.76 -8.40 4.87
CA LEU A 158 29.55 -9.84 4.82
C LEU A 158 30.87 -10.62 4.73
N GLU A 159 31.87 -10.10 4.00
CA GLU A 159 33.22 -10.68 3.93
C GLU A 159 33.91 -10.70 5.29
N TYR A 160 33.73 -9.64 6.09
CA TYR A 160 34.27 -9.52 7.45
C TYR A 160 33.41 -10.22 8.52
N GLY A 161 32.43 -11.04 8.12
CA GLY A 161 31.66 -11.89 9.04
C GLY A 161 30.44 -11.22 9.69
N ALA A 162 29.85 -10.21 9.05
CA ALA A 162 28.53 -9.72 9.43
C ALA A 162 27.49 -10.85 9.32
N ASN A 163 26.63 -10.99 10.34
CA ASN A 163 25.59 -11.99 10.36
C ASN A 163 24.41 -11.55 9.46
N PRO A 164 24.12 -12.25 8.34
CA PRO A 164 23.04 -11.89 7.43
C PRO A 164 21.64 -12.19 7.98
N ASN A 165 21.55 -12.81 9.17
CA ASN A 165 20.31 -13.20 9.83
C ASN A 165 20.06 -12.46 11.14
N GLN A 166 20.87 -11.44 11.47
CA GLN A 166 20.69 -10.66 12.68
C GLN A 166 19.36 -9.88 12.62
N TYR A 167 18.58 -9.87 13.69
CA TYR A 167 17.36 -9.04 13.76
C TYR A 167 17.69 -7.61 14.23
N THR A 168 16.93 -6.64 13.73
CA THR A 168 16.84 -5.29 14.30
C THR A 168 16.05 -5.29 15.61
N GLU A 169 16.06 -4.19 16.35
CA GLU A 169 15.13 -3.96 17.46
C GLU A 169 13.66 -4.07 17.03
N ASP A 170 13.34 -3.62 15.81
CA ASP A 170 12.02 -3.79 15.18
C ASP A 170 11.71 -5.26 14.79
N GLY A 171 12.60 -6.20 15.09
CA GLY A 171 12.43 -7.61 14.75
C GLY A 171 12.51 -7.92 13.24
N LEU A 172 13.15 -7.07 12.45
CA LEU A 172 13.29 -7.24 11.00
C LEU A 172 14.65 -7.88 10.66
N SER A 173 14.65 -8.83 9.73
CA SER A 173 15.91 -9.34 9.16
C SER A 173 16.45 -8.41 8.06
N PRO A 174 17.73 -8.50 7.66
CA PRO A 174 18.30 -7.64 6.63
C PRO A 174 17.56 -7.71 5.28
N LEU A 175 17.07 -8.90 4.91
CA LEU A 175 16.24 -9.09 3.71
C LEU A 175 14.90 -8.33 3.72
N HIS A 176 14.32 -8.05 4.89
CA HIS A 176 13.09 -7.25 5.01
C HIS A 176 13.33 -5.76 4.74
N LEU A 177 14.59 -5.31 4.90
CA LEU A 177 14.97 -3.92 4.67
C LEU A 177 15.25 -3.60 3.19
N CYS A 178 15.39 -4.63 2.34
CA CYS A 178 15.52 -4.50 0.89
C CYS A 178 14.17 -4.09 0.25
N LYS A 179 13.82 -2.80 0.38
CA LYS A 179 12.54 -2.23 -0.05
C LYS A 179 12.60 -1.46 -1.38
N THR A 180 13.79 -1.26 -1.94
CA THR A 180 14.00 -0.51 -3.18
C THR A 180 14.45 -1.43 -4.31
N GLU A 181 14.22 -1.07 -5.57
CA GLU A 181 14.74 -1.85 -6.71
C GLU A 181 16.28 -1.98 -6.69
N GLN A 182 16.95 -0.91 -6.25
CA GLN A 182 18.42 -0.85 -6.14
C GLN A 182 18.96 -1.84 -5.09
N SER A 183 18.18 -2.14 -4.06
CA SER A 183 18.54 -3.10 -3.00
C SER A 183 18.60 -4.55 -3.48
N LEU A 184 18.24 -4.85 -4.74
CA LEU A 184 18.33 -6.20 -5.31
C LEU A 184 19.75 -6.76 -5.25
N ARG A 185 20.75 -5.90 -5.47
CA ARG A 185 22.15 -6.31 -5.42
C ARG A 185 22.54 -6.72 -4.00
N CYS A 186 22.06 -5.99 -2.98
CA CYS A 186 22.23 -6.35 -1.57
C CYS A 186 21.49 -7.66 -1.25
N ALA A 187 20.24 -7.83 -1.70
CA ALA A 187 19.48 -9.06 -1.51
C ALA A 187 20.18 -10.29 -2.11
N LYS A 188 20.77 -10.17 -3.31
CA LYS A 188 21.58 -11.22 -3.94
C LYS A 188 22.78 -11.62 -3.09
N LEU A 189 23.50 -10.63 -2.53
CA LEU A 189 24.64 -10.87 -1.65
C LEU A 189 24.20 -11.56 -0.36
N LEU A 190 23.18 -11.03 0.33
CA LEU A 190 22.64 -11.61 1.55
C LEU A 190 22.30 -13.08 1.39
N VAL A 191 21.56 -13.43 0.34
CA VAL A 191 21.19 -14.82 0.08
C VAL A 191 22.42 -15.70 -0.24
N ARG A 192 23.40 -15.17 -0.97
CA ARG A 192 24.67 -15.89 -1.26
C ARG A 192 25.45 -16.19 0.03
N TYR A 193 25.44 -15.30 1.00
CA TYR A 193 26.09 -15.46 2.31
C TYR A 193 25.22 -16.22 3.34
N GLY A 194 24.11 -16.83 2.91
CA GLY A 194 23.30 -17.70 3.77
C GLY A 194 22.19 -16.99 4.56
N ALA A 195 21.70 -15.84 4.07
CA ALA A 195 20.47 -15.25 4.60
C ALA A 195 19.28 -16.21 4.41
N LYS A 196 18.54 -16.43 5.49
CA LYS A 196 17.33 -17.25 5.49
C LYS A 196 16.18 -16.44 4.89
N VAL A 197 15.70 -16.88 3.74
CA VAL A 197 14.63 -16.20 2.98
C VAL A 197 13.25 -16.29 3.67
N ASN A 198 13.07 -17.23 4.61
CA ASN A 198 11.82 -17.46 5.33
C ASN A 198 11.85 -16.94 6.77
N ASN A 199 12.79 -16.04 7.13
CA ASN A 199 12.74 -15.40 8.44
C ASN A 199 11.45 -14.57 8.53
N LEU A 200 10.86 -14.56 9.73
CA LEU A 200 9.64 -13.81 10.00
C LEU A 200 10.01 -12.51 10.71
N SER A 201 9.27 -11.44 10.42
CA SER A 201 9.30 -10.25 11.28
C SER A 201 8.66 -10.55 12.63
N GLU A 202 9.15 -9.95 13.71
CA GLU A 202 8.59 -10.20 15.05
C GLU A 202 7.21 -9.55 15.25
N GLU A 203 6.96 -8.36 14.68
CA GLU A 203 5.69 -7.64 14.88
C GLU A 203 4.53 -8.23 14.05
N ASP A 204 4.76 -8.42 12.75
CA ASP A 204 3.70 -8.79 11.80
C ASP A 204 3.79 -10.24 11.32
N GLU A 205 4.80 -11.00 11.70
CA GLU A 205 5.09 -12.35 11.18
C GLU A 205 5.16 -12.38 9.63
N GLU A 206 5.62 -11.27 9.04
CA GLU A 206 5.80 -11.14 7.60
C GLU A 206 7.09 -11.80 7.14
N THR A 207 7.08 -12.34 5.93
CA THR A 207 8.25 -12.85 5.22
C THR A 207 8.84 -11.77 4.30
N PRO A 208 10.14 -11.83 3.96
CA PRO A 208 10.75 -10.93 2.98
C PRO A 208 10.03 -10.97 1.62
N LEU A 209 9.47 -12.13 1.27
CA LEU A 209 8.66 -12.31 0.07
C LEU A 209 7.38 -11.46 0.09
N GLN A 210 6.66 -11.43 1.22
CA GLN A 210 5.45 -10.61 1.37
C GLN A 210 5.77 -9.10 1.29
N VAL A 211 6.85 -8.66 1.94
CA VAL A 211 7.29 -7.26 1.87
C VAL A 211 7.64 -6.87 0.43
N ALA A 212 8.44 -7.70 -0.27
CA ALA A 212 8.77 -7.46 -1.67
C ALA A 212 7.53 -7.47 -2.58
N ALA A 213 6.56 -8.36 -2.32
CA ALA A 213 5.32 -8.45 -3.07
C ALA A 213 4.42 -7.21 -2.88
N LYS A 214 4.30 -6.70 -1.65
CA LYS A 214 3.56 -5.46 -1.31
C LYS A 214 4.10 -4.24 -2.05
N LEU A 215 5.42 -4.19 -2.24
CA LEU A 215 6.12 -3.11 -2.94
C LEU A 215 6.25 -3.32 -4.45
N GLY A 216 5.75 -4.42 -5.00
CA GLY A 216 5.82 -4.69 -6.45
C GLY A 216 7.21 -5.06 -6.96
N LEU A 217 8.15 -5.45 -6.10
CA LEU A 217 9.54 -5.73 -6.47
C LEU A 217 9.69 -7.10 -7.16
N HIS A 218 9.30 -7.21 -8.42
CA HIS A 218 9.28 -8.47 -9.18
C HIS A 218 10.62 -9.22 -9.19
N GLN A 219 11.75 -8.51 -9.30
CA GLN A 219 13.09 -9.14 -9.32
C GLN A 219 13.48 -9.72 -7.95
N HIS A 220 13.06 -9.08 -6.85
CA HIS A 220 13.28 -9.60 -5.49
C HIS A 220 12.42 -10.83 -5.24
N VAL A 221 11.14 -10.77 -5.64
CA VAL A 221 10.21 -11.91 -5.57
C VAL A 221 10.77 -13.10 -6.34
N GLN A 222 11.25 -12.89 -7.57
CA GLN A 222 11.87 -13.95 -8.37
C GLN A 222 13.11 -14.56 -7.70
N LEU A 223 13.96 -13.72 -7.09
CA LEU A 223 15.12 -14.17 -6.33
C LEU A 223 14.67 -15.07 -5.17
N TYR A 224 13.79 -14.57 -4.31
CA TYR A 224 13.34 -15.27 -3.11
C TYR A 224 12.64 -16.59 -3.44
N LEU A 225 11.78 -16.61 -4.46
CA LEU A 225 11.13 -17.84 -4.93
C LEU A 225 12.14 -18.89 -5.40
N ARG A 226 13.19 -18.48 -6.12
CA ARG A 226 14.26 -19.39 -6.58
C ARG A 226 15.05 -20.01 -5.43
N TYR A 227 15.16 -19.32 -4.29
CA TYR A 227 15.85 -19.80 -3.10
C TYR A 227 14.89 -20.47 -2.07
N GLY A 228 13.69 -20.86 -2.50
CA GLY A 228 12.77 -21.66 -1.68
C GLY A 228 11.95 -20.85 -0.68
N ALA A 229 11.57 -19.62 -1.03
CA ALA A 229 10.63 -18.83 -0.23
C ALA A 229 9.26 -19.53 -0.14
N GLN A 230 8.65 -19.50 1.06
CA GLN A 230 7.31 -20.04 1.28
C GLN A 230 6.24 -19.08 0.72
N VAL A 231 5.66 -19.45 -0.42
CA VAL A 231 4.70 -18.62 -1.16
C VAL A 231 3.37 -18.42 -0.42
N ASN A 232 2.95 -19.45 0.32
CA ASN A 232 1.64 -19.53 0.95
C ASN A 232 1.67 -19.26 2.46
N HIS A 233 2.79 -18.74 2.99
CA HIS A 233 2.86 -18.29 4.38
C HIS A 233 1.83 -17.18 4.62
N GLN A 234 1.25 -17.16 5.82
CA GLN A 234 0.29 -16.15 6.24
C GLN A 234 0.90 -15.35 7.38
N ASN A 235 0.86 -14.03 7.25
CA ASN A 235 1.30 -13.13 8.32
C ASN A 235 0.26 -13.08 9.46
N SER A 236 0.51 -12.24 10.47
CA SER A 236 -0.39 -12.04 11.60
C SER A 236 -1.80 -11.60 11.20
N SER A 237 -1.98 -10.96 10.03
CA SER A 237 -3.29 -10.58 9.49
C SER A 237 -3.96 -11.65 8.61
N GLY A 238 -3.30 -12.81 8.42
CA GLY A 238 -3.76 -13.89 7.57
C GLY A 238 -3.48 -13.66 6.07
N GLU A 239 -2.75 -12.60 5.72
CA GLU A 239 -2.47 -12.22 4.34
C GLU A 239 -1.33 -13.06 3.75
N THR A 240 -1.53 -13.56 2.54
CA THR A 240 -0.49 -14.23 1.74
C THR A 240 0.29 -13.21 0.90
N ALA A 241 1.43 -13.62 0.33
CA ALA A 241 2.21 -12.76 -0.58
C ALA A 241 1.36 -12.27 -1.78
N LEU A 242 0.47 -13.12 -2.30
CA LEU A 242 -0.45 -12.76 -3.39
C LEU A 242 -1.47 -11.70 -2.94
N CYS A 243 -2.05 -11.83 -1.74
CA CYS A 243 -2.92 -10.81 -1.16
C CYS A 243 -2.20 -9.47 -0.97
N ALA A 244 -0.96 -9.50 -0.47
CA ALA A 244 -0.15 -8.31 -0.25
C ALA A 244 0.15 -7.57 -1.57
N ALA A 245 0.50 -8.30 -2.64
CA ALA A 245 0.70 -7.73 -3.98
C ALA A 245 -0.56 -7.05 -4.51
N CYS A 246 -1.73 -7.71 -4.41
CA CYS A 246 -3.00 -7.16 -4.87
C CYS A 246 -3.45 -5.92 -4.07
N GLY A 247 -3.10 -5.86 -2.78
CA GLY A 247 -3.41 -4.73 -1.90
C GLY A 247 -2.49 -3.53 -2.11
N GLY A 248 -1.21 -3.79 -2.40
CA GLY A 248 -0.18 -2.77 -2.58
C GLY A 248 -0.26 -2.04 -3.92
N ALA A 249 -0.70 -2.74 -4.97
CA ALA A 249 -0.85 -2.17 -6.30
C ALA A 249 -1.85 -1.00 -6.27
N ARG A 250 -1.46 0.18 -6.77
CA ARG A 250 -2.31 1.39 -6.89
C ARG A 250 -2.40 1.79 -8.36
N CYS A 251 -3.56 2.29 -8.82
CA CYS A 251 -3.72 2.65 -10.24
C CYS A 251 -2.94 3.89 -10.71
N ASP A 252 -2.42 4.71 -9.78
CA ASP A 252 -1.74 5.96 -10.15
C ASP A 252 -0.29 5.74 -10.58
N ALA A 253 0.16 4.48 -10.60
CA ALA A 253 1.55 4.11 -10.77
C ALA A 253 1.74 3.35 -12.10
N GLY A 254 1.75 4.09 -13.21
CA GLY A 254 1.74 3.54 -14.57
C GLY A 254 2.72 2.38 -14.80
N ASP A 255 4.02 2.60 -14.58
CA ASP A 255 5.04 1.56 -14.79
C ASP A 255 5.03 0.48 -13.69
N GLU A 256 4.48 0.78 -12.50
CA GLU A 256 4.42 -0.16 -11.39
C GLU A 256 3.31 -1.21 -11.60
N GLU A 257 2.27 -0.93 -12.39
CA GLU A 257 1.21 -1.90 -12.68
C GLU A 257 1.75 -3.17 -13.35
N GLU A 258 2.71 -3.03 -14.27
CA GLU A 258 3.38 -4.16 -14.92
C GLU A 258 4.21 -4.96 -13.91
N ASN A 259 4.90 -4.26 -13.01
CA ASN A 259 5.68 -4.87 -11.93
C ASN A 259 4.78 -5.73 -11.01
N TYR A 260 3.63 -5.20 -10.57
CA TYR A 260 2.66 -5.95 -9.76
C TYR A 260 2.05 -7.13 -10.52
N LEU A 261 1.73 -6.95 -11.81
CA LEU A 261 1.26 -8.03 -12.66
C LEU A 261 2.29 -9.16 -12.75
N GLN A 262 3.57 -8.81 -12.94
CA GLN A 262 4.65 -9.78 -13.01
C GLN A 262 4.88 -10.50 -11.68
N VAL A 263 4.80 -9.80 -10.55
CA VAL A 263 4.82 -10.40 -9.21
C VAL A 263 3.71 -11.44 -9.08
N CYS A 264 2.48 -11.10 -9.45
CA CYS A 264 1.34 -12.02 -9.33
C CYS A 264 1.48 -13.22 -10.27
N ARG A 265 1.95 -13.03 -11.50
CA ARG A 265 2.28 -14.13 -12.43
C ARG A 265 3.31 -15.09 -11.82
N LEU A 266 4.39 -14.55 -11.25
CA LEU A 266 5.43 -15.36 -10.62
C LEU A 266 4.88 -16.12 -9.41
N LEU A 267 4.13 -15.46 -8.52
CA LEU A 267 3.56 -16.13 -7.35
C LEU A 267 2.63 -17.28 -7.75
N LEU A 268 1.78 -17.09 -8.76
CA LEU A 268 0.88 -18.14 -9.27
C LEU A 268 1.64 -19.29 -9.93
N GLN A 269 2.70 -19.00 -10.69
CA GLN A 269 3.57 -20.03 -11.28
C GLN A 269 4.23 -20.92 -10.22
N TYR A 270 4.59 -20.35 -9.06
CA TYR A 270 5.17 -21.08 -7.93
C TYR A 270 4.11 -21.68 -6.98
N GLY A 271 2.84 -21.73 -7.40
CA GLY A 271 1.78 -22.42 -6.66
C GLY A 271 1.12 -21.61 -5.54
N ALA A 272 1.07 -20.28 -5.67
CA ALA A 272 0.29 -19.44 -4.77
C ALA A 272 -1.20 -19.81 -4.81
N HIS A 273 -1.83 -19.92 -3.65
CA HIS A 273 -3.26 -20.18 -3.57
C HIS A 273 -4.09 -18.92 -3.85
N VAL A 274 -4.84 -18.93 -4.96
CA VAL A 274 -5.67 -17.81 -5.43
C VAL A 274 -6.82 -17.47 -4.48
N ASN A 275 -7.39 -18.47 -3.80
CA ASN A 275 -8.60 -18.31 -2.98
C ASN A 275 -8.33 -18.24 -1.48
N LYS A 276 -7.07 -18.13 -1.05
CA LYS A 276 -6.77 -17.95 0.38
C LYS A 276 -7.22 -16.58 0.84
N VAL A 277 -7.90 -16.55 1.98
CA VAL A 277 -8.49 -15.33 2.53
C VAL A 277 -7.70 -14.84 3.74
N ASP A 278 -7.70 -13.53 3.94
CA ASP A 278 -7.18 -12.88 5.15
C ASP A 278 -8.15 -13.07 6.35
N LYS A 279 -7.79 -12.53 7.52
CA LYS A 279 -8.66 -12.57 8.72
C LYS A 279 -10.01 -11.89 8.51
N GLU A 280 -10.10 -10.94 7.58
CA GLU A 280 -11.33 -10.26 7.20
C GLU A 280 -12.08 -10.96 6.04
N ARG A 281 -11.72 -12.20 5.73
CA ARG A 281 -12.28 -13.00 4.64
C ARG A 281 -12.12 -12.38 3.25
N ARG A 282 -11.18 -11.45 3.08
CA ARG A 282 -10.89 -10.85 1.77
C ARG A 282 -9.94 -11.77 1.01
N SER A 283 -10.36 -12.16 -0.19
CA SER A 283 -9.50 -12.87 -1.15
C SER A 283 -8.61 -11.88 -1.93
N PRO A 284 -7.55 -12.34 -2.62
CA PRO A 284 -6.75 -11.53 -3.53
C PRO A 284 -7.62 -10.75 -4.53
N LEU A 285 -8.70 -11.38 -5.01
CA LEU A 285 -9.68 -10.76 -5.90
C LEU A 285 -10.38 -9.56 -5.26
N HIS A 286 -10.73 -9.61 -3.97
CA HIS A 286 -11.33 -8.46 -3.28
C HIS A 286 -10.37 -7.27 -3.20
N LYS A 287 -9.08 -7.51 -2.94
CA LYS A 287 -8.06 -6.46 -2.87
C LYS A 287 -7.81 -5.84 -4.26
N ALA A 288 -7.65 -6.67 -5.28
CA ALA A 288 -7.50 -6.23 -6.68
C ALA A 288 -8.74 -5.46 -7.17
N ALA A 289 -9.95 -5.93 -6.83
CA ALA A 289 -11.21 -5.30 -7.19
C ALA A 289 -11.39 -3.94 -6.49
N ARG A 290 -11.07 -3.85 -5.19
CA ARG A 290 -11.05 -2.58 -4.46
C ARG A 290 -10.10 -1.58 -5.11
N ASN A 291 -8.94 -2.04 -5.58
CA ASN A 291 -7.95 -1.23 -6.28
C ASN A 291 -8.25 -1.00 -7.77
N VAL A 292 -9.37 -1.51 -8.31
CA VAL A 292 -9.83 -1.29 -9.69
C VAL A 292 -8.76 -1.66 -10.73
N GLN A 293 -8.04 -2.77 -10.51
CA GLN A 293 -7.00 -3.24 -11.43
C GLN A 293 -7.52 -4.28 -12.41
N TYR A 294 -7.86 -3.82 -13.62
CA TYR A 294 -8.36 -4.69 -14.68
C TYR A 294 -7.44 -5.89 -14.95
N ARG A 295 -6.16 -5.66 -15.21
CA ARG A 295 -5.21 -6.72 -15.58
C ARG A 295 -4.99 -7.76 -14.50
N LEU A 296 -4.98 -7.32 -13.24
CA LEU A 296 -4.80 -8.22 -12.11
C LEU A 296 -6.06 -9.06 -11.85
N VAL A 297 -7.23 -8.45 -11.96
CA VAL A 297 -8.52 -9.15 -11.87
C VAL A 297 -8.66 -10.18 -12.99
N GLU A 298 -8.32 -9.82 -14.23
CA GLU A 298 -8.29 -10.72 -15.39
C GLU A 298 -7.44 -11.96 -15.10
N LEU A 299 -6.19 -11.75 -14.69
CA LEU A 299 -5.26 -12.83 -14.36
C LEU A 299 -5.75 -13.71 -13.20
N LEU A 300 -6.30 -13.14 -12.13
CA LEU A 300 -6.80 -13.92 -11.00
C LEU A 300 -7.99 -14.78 -11.40
N VAL A 301 -8.91 -14.23 -12.20
CA VAL A 301 -10.09 -14.95 -12.68
C VAL A 301 -9.70 -16.07 -13.64
N GLU A 302 -8.72 -15.85 -14.52
CA GLU A 302 -8.15 -16.90 -15.38
C GLU A 302 -7.56 -18.07 -14.59
N HIS A 303 -6.97 -17.80 -13.42
CA HIS A 303 -6.41 -18.81 -12.53
C HIS A 303 -7.43 -19.39 -11.53
N GLY A 304 -8.73 -19.16 -11.75
CA GLY A 304 -9.82 -19.79 -11.00
C GLY A 304 -10.18 -19.09 -9.68
N ALA A 305 -9.97 -17.77 -9.59
CA ALA A 305 -10.43 -17.00 -8.44
C ALA A 305 -11.94 -17.13 -8.21
N GLU A 306 -12.34 -17.31 -6.95
CA GLU A 306 -13.75 -17.32 -6.57
C GLU A 306 -14.33 -15.90 -6.59
N ILE A 307 -15.29 -15.69 -7.48
CA ILE A 307 -15.87 -14.36 -7.76
C ILE A 307 -16.94 -13.96 -6.74
N ASN A 308 -17.64 -14.96 -6.18
CA ASN A 308 -18.87 -14.75 -5.40
C ASN A 308 -18.67 -14.92 -3.89
N THR A 309 -17.43 -15.14 -3.43
CA THR A 309 -17.13 -15.20 -2.00
C THR A 309 -17.36 -13.83 -1.37
N PRO A 310 -18.18 -13.71 -0.32
CA PRO A 310 -18.30 -12.45 0.42
C PRO A 310 -17.16 -12.28 1.42
N ASP A 311 -16.73 -11.04 1.64
CA ASP A 311 -15.86 -10.66 2.75
C ASP A 311 -16.60 -10.67 4.11
N TYR A 312 -15.92 -10.31 5.19
CA TYR A 312 -16.52 -10.23 6.53
C TYR A 312 -17.71 -9.25 6.60
N ASN A 313 -17.71 -8.21 5.78
CA ASN A 313 -18.78 -7.21 5.70
C ASN A 313 -19.96 -7.67 4.82
N GLY A 314 -19.91 -8.90 4.28
CA GLY A 314 -20.89 -9.41 3.33
C GLY A 314 -20.79 -8.77 1.94
N CYS A 315 -19.71 -8.03 1.67
CA CYS A 315 -19.47 -7.39 0.38
C CYS A 315 -18.80 -8.39 -0.56
N SER A 316 -19.34 -8.48 -1.77
CA SER A 316 -18.72 -9.18 -2.90
C SER A 316 -17.56 -8.35 -3.50
N PRO A 317 -16.66 -8.96 -4.29
CA PRO A 317 -15.64 -8.23 -5.05
C PRO A 317 -16.26 -7.14 -5.94
N LEU A 318 -17.39 -7.43 -6.59
CA LEU A 318 -18.12 -6.47 -7.42
C LEU A 318 -18.58 -5.24 -6.62
N SER A 319 -19.14 -5.44 -5.42
CA SER A 319 -19.54 -4.31 -4.56
C SER A 319 -18.37 -3.47 -4.10
N ASN A 320 -17.19 -4.06 -3.89
CA ASN A 320 -15.98 -3.30 -3.53
C ASN A 320 -15.53 -2.39 -4.67
N VAL A 321 -15.61 -2.85 -5.93
CA VAL A 321 -15.36 -1.98 -7.10
C VAL A 321 -16.30 -0.78 -7.08
N LEU A 322 -17.61 -1.02 -6.90
CA LEU A 322 -18.63 0.03 -6.93
C LEU A 322 -18.45 1.07 -5.82
N GLN A 323 -18.09 0.66 -4.61
CA GLN A 323 -17.81 1.58 -3.50
C GLN A 323 -16.58 2.45 -3.77
N THR A 324 -15.59 1.95 -4.51
CA THR A 324 -14.36 2.69 -4.83
C THR A 324 -14.39 3.41 -6.18
N ALA A 325 -15.45 3.24 -6.97
CA ALA A 325 -15.53 3.73 -8.35
C ALA A 325 -15.40 5.26 -8.43
N GLU A 326 -15.98 6.00 -7.49
CA GLU A 326 -15.91 7.47 -7.43
C GLU A 326 -14.50 7.98 -7.15
N VAL A 327 -13.77 7.32 -6.24
CA VAL A 327 -12.41 7.71 -5.87
C VAL A 327 -11.43 7.40 -7.01
N ARG A 328 -11.73 6.38 -7.83
CA ARG A 328 -10.81 5.77 -8.79
C ARG A 328 -11.32 5.82 -10.24
N GLN A 329 -11.92 6.95 -10.64
CA GLN A 329 -12.48 7.14 -11.98
C GLN A 329 -11.45 6.91 -13.10
N LYS A 330 -10.19 7.28 -12.86
CA LYS A 330 -9.09 7.14 -13.82
C LYS A 330 -8.78 5.68 -14.17
N CYS A 331 -9.05 4.73 -13.26
CA CYS A 331 -8.72 3.31 -13.43
C CYS A 331 -9.77 2.52 -14.25
N GLN A 332 -10.73 3.19 -14.89
CA GLN A 332 -11.76 2.55 -15.71
C GLN A 332 -12.57 1.45 -14.98
N PRO A 333 -13.31 1.79 -13.91
CA PRO A 333 -14.07 0.81 -13.11
C PRO A 333 -15.10 -0.01 -13.91
N HIS A 334 -15.63 0.55 -15.00
CA HIS A 334 -16.56 -0.13 -15.89
C HIS A 334 -15.99 -1.44 -16.48
N ALA A 335 -14.70 -1.46 -16.84
CA ALA A 335 -14.07 -2.64 -17.43
C ALA A 335 -13.94 -3.79 -16.40
N VAL A 336 -13.64 -3.47 -15.14
CA VAL A 336 -13.56 -4.46 -14.05
C VAL A 336 -14.95 -5.03 -13.75
N VAL A 337 -15.97 -4.18 -13.67
CA VAL A 337 -17.36 -4.61 -13.46
C VAL A 337 -17.84 -5.50 -14.61
N GLN A 338 -17.55 -5.10 -15.85
CA GLN A 338 -17.87 -5.88 -17.04
C GLN A 338 -17.23 -7.28 -16.99
N LEU A 339 -15.94 -7.36 -16.67
CA LEU A 339 -15.23 -8.63 -16.54
C LEU A 339 -15.87 -9.51 -15.46
N LEU A 340 -16.08 -8.99 -14.26
CA LEU A 340 -16.69 -9.75 -13.16
C LEU A 340 -18.10 -10.27 -13.53
N LEU A 341 -18.93 -9.44 -14.17
CA LEU A 341 -20.26 -9.85 -14.63
C LEU A 341 -20.22 -10.91 -15.74
N ASN A 342 -19.21 -10.86 -16.62
CA ASN A 342 -19.03 -11.83 -17.70
C ASN A 342 -18.53 -13.19 -17.20
N HIS A 343 -17.85 -13.23 -16.05
CA HIS A 343 -17.45 -14.48 -15.40
C HIS A 343 -18.47 -14.98 -14.36
N GLY A 344 -19.65 -14.35 -14.28
CA GLY A 344 -20.79 -14.83 -13.49
C GLY A 344 -20.82 -14.31 -12.05
N SER A 345 -20.35 -13.08 -11.81
CA SER A 345 -20.58 -12.37 -10.55
C SER A 345 -22.07 -12.27 -10.23
N ILE A 346 -22.41 -12.45 -8.96
CA ILE A 346 -23.75 -12.18 -8.45
C ILE A 346 -24.04 -10.68 -8.62
N LYS A 347 -25.23 -10.39 -9.14
CA LYS A 347 -25.71 -9.03 -9.33
C LYS A 347 -26.10 -8.44 -7.97
N VAL A 348 -25.91 -7.13 -7.82
CA VAL A 348 -26.35 -6.39 -6.63
C VAL A 348 -27.87 -6.51 -6.47
N TRP A 349 -28.35 -6.56 -5.22
CA TRP A 349 -29.78 -6.62 -4.96
C TRP A 349 -30.50 -5.36 -5.51
N PRO A 350 -31.65 -5.48 -6.22
CA PRO A 350 -32.26 -4.36 -6.93
C PRO A 350 -32.57 -3.12 -6.08
N GLY A 351 -32.95 -3.25 -4.81
CA GLY A 351 -33.18 -2.07 -3.97
C GLY A 351 -31.91 -1.42 -3.41
N ALA A 352 -30.73 -2.02 -3.62
CA ALA A 352 -29.44 -1.37 -3.36
C ALA A 352 -28.92 -0.60 -4.59
N LEU A 353 -29.60 -0.69 -5.75
CA LEU A 353 -29.22 0.05 -6.97
C LEU A 353 -29.24 1.57 -6.77
N LEU A 354 -30.12 2.09 -5.90
CA LEU A 354 -30.14 3.52 -5.56
C LEU A 354 -28.85 3.96 -4.86
N LYS A 355 -28.31 3.12 -3.95
CA LYS A 355 -27.02 3.40 -3.29
C LYS A 355 -25.86 3.34 -4.27
N VAL A 356 -25.88 2.37 -5.18
CA VAL A 356 -24.87 2.23 -6.24
C VAL A 356 -24.90 3.43 -7.18
N LEU A 357 -26.09 3.92 -7.54
CA LEU A 357 -26.24 5.09 -8.39
C LEU A 357 -25.71 6.35 -7.71
N ALA A 358 -25.98 6.54 -6.41
CA ALA A 358 -25.39 7.62 -5.63
C ALA A 358 -23.86 7.54 -5.59
N SER A 359 -23.29 6.35 -5.33
CA SER A 359 -21.83 6.17 -5.25
C SER A 359 -21.11 6.18 -6.61
N CYS A 360 -21.81 5.93 -7.71
CA CYS A 360 -21.22 5.81 -9.05
C CYS A 360 -21.70 6.89 -10.02
N ALA A 361 -22.37 7.94 -9.55
CA ALA A 361 -22.94 8.99 -10.41
C ALA A 361 -21.89 9.67 -11.29
N SER A 362 -20.65 9.79 -10.80
CA SER A 362 -19.51 10.32 -11.56
C SER A 362 -18.96 9.38 -12.65
N THR A 363 -19.42 8.12 -12.70
CA THR A 363 -18.98 7.08 -13.66
C THR A 363 -20.17 6.44 -14.39
N PRO A 364 -20.77 7.13 -15.38
CA PRO A 364 -21.99 6.65 -16.06
C PRO A 364 -21.79 5.31 -16.77
N LYS A 365 -20.59 5.05 -17.32
CA LYS A 365 -20.26 3.78 -17.98
C LYS A 365 -20.38 2.58 -17.03
N THR A 366 -19.98 2.73 -15.77
CA THR A 366 -20.09 1.65 -14.77
C THR A 366 -21.56 1.36 -14.46
N VAL A 367 -22.35 2.42 -14.36
CA VAL A 367 -23.79 2.37 -14.11
C VAL A 367 -24.53 1.74 -15.30
N GLU A 368 -24.12 2.06 -16.53
CA GLU A 368 -24.61 1.47 -17.77
C GLU A 368 -24.40 -0.06 -17.80
N VAL A 369 -23.15 -0.49 -17.63
CA VAL A 369 -22.79 -1.92 -17.60
C VAL A 369 -23.61 -2.67 -16.54
N MET A 370 -23.78 -2.06 -15.37
CA MET A 370 -24.60 -2.62 -14.31
C MET A 370 -26.08 -2.74 -14.72
N PHE A 371 -26.73 -1.65 -15.14
CA PHE A 371 -28.16 -1.66 -15.46
C PHE A 371 -28.51 -2.49 -16.70
N ASN A 372 -27.62 -2.55 -17.67
CA ASN A 372 -27.77 -3.42 -18.85
C ASN A 372 -27.61 -4.91 -18.49
N SER A 373 -27.16 -5.25 -17.28
CA SER A 373 -27.16 -6.63 -16.81
C SER A 373 -28.50 -7.07 -16.20
N TYR A 374 -29.38 -6.15 -15.78
CA TYR A 374 -30.67 -6.47 -15.17
C TYR A 374 -31.77 -6.63 -16.21
N GLU A 375 -32.76 -7.46 -15.91
CA GLU A 375 -33.95 -7.61 -16.75
C GLU A 375 -34.98 -6.51 -16.48
N VAL A 376 -35.15 -6.17 -15.20
CA VAL A 376 -36.04 -5.10 -14.74
C VAL A 376 -35.24 -4.19 -13.82
N VAL A 377 -35.28 -2.89 -14.08
CA VAL A 377 -34.70 -1.86 -13.22
C VAL A 377 -35.84 -1.01 -12.68
N PRO A 378 -36.14 -1.04 -11.36
CA PRO A 378 -37.19 -0.22 -10.78
C PRO A 378 -36.67 1.21 -10.65
N VAL A 379 -36.85 2.01 -11.70
CA VAL A 379 -36.60 3.46 -11.65
C VAL A 379 -37.67 4.08 -10.77
N THR A 380 -37.26 4.92 -9.83
CA THR A 380 -38.18 5.65 -8.94
C THR A 380 -37.80 7.11 -8.93
N TYR A 381 -38.78 7.99 -8.68
CA TYR A 381 -38.58 9.44 -8.56
C TYR A 381 -37.42 9.83 -7.61
N LYS A 382 -37.15 9.02 -6.57
CA LYS A 382 -36.05 9.23 -5.61
C LYS A 382 -34.66 9.20 -6.24
N TRP A 383 -34.52 8.66 -7.44
CA TRP A 383 -33.24 8.58 -8.14
C TRP A 383 -32.80 9.95 -8.65
N PHE A 384 -33.76 10.83 -8.96
CA PHE A 384 -33.49 12.20 -9.40
C PHE A 384 -32.76 12.98 -8.30
N ASP A 385 -33.24 12.87 -7.06
CA ASP A 385 -32.68 13.59 -5.90
C ASP A 385 -31.27 13.09 -5.51
N THR A 386 -30.88 11.89 -5.95
CA THR A 386 -29.59 11.28 -5.58
C THR A 386 -28.46 11.60 -6.55
N ILE A 387 -28.74 12.17 -7.72
CA ILE A 387 -27.74 12.45 -8.74
C ILE A 387 -27.24 13.89 -8.57
N PRO A 388 -25.92 14.12 -8.41
CA PRO A 388 -25.37 15.46 -8.43
C PRO A 388 -25.68 16.16 -9.76
N GLU A 389 -26.13 17.42 -9.70
CA GLU A 389 -26.52 18.19 -10.88
C GLU A 389 -25.40 18.27 -11.93
N GLU A 390 -24.14 18.34 -11.48
CA GLU A 390 -22.95 18.36 -12.34
C GLU A 390 -22.81 17.10 -13.21
N ALA A 391 -23.07 15.92 -12.63
CA ALA A 391 -23.02 14.64 -13.34
C ALA A 391 -24.18 14.50 -14.34
N TYR A 392 -25.36 15.00 -13.96
CA TYR A 392 -26.52 15.02 -14.86
C TYR A 392 -26.29 15.90 -16.08
N GLN A 393 -25.70 17.09 -15.89
CA GLN A 393 -25.41 18.03 -16.98
C GLN A 393 -24.35 17.49 -17.95
N THR A 394 -23.34 16.78 -17.45
CA THR A 394 -22.27 16.20 -18.29
C THR A 394 -22.76 14.98 -19.10
N HIS A 395 -23.72 14.21 -18.58
CA HIS A 395 -24.17 12.96 -19.19
C HIS A 395 -25.69 12.92 -19.43
N GLN A 396 -26.26 14.01 -19.94
CA GLN A 396 -27.71 14.15 -20.16
C GLN A 396 -28.31 13.03 -21.02
N THR A 397 -27.62 12.61 -22.08
CA THR A 397 -28.11 11.56 -23.00
C THR A 397 -28.26 10.20 -22.30
N PHE A 398 -27.29 9.85 -21.46
CA PHE A 398 -27.31 8.62 -20.67
C PHE A 398 -28.44 8.65 -19.64
N TYR A 399 -28.53 9.71 -18.85
CA TYR A 399 -29.57 9.82 -17.82
C TYR A 399 -30.98 9.91 -18.42
N ALA A 400 -31.15 10.57 -19.56
CA ALA A 400 -32.42 10.57 -20.29
C ALA A 400 -32.84 9.15 -20.70
N SER A 401 -31.89 8.32 -21.18
CA SER A 401 -32.17 6.91 -21.49
C SER A 401 -32.54 6.10 -20.24
N LEU A 402 -31.91 6.39 -19.10
CA LEU A 402 -32.22 5.72 -17.83
C LEU A 402 -33.64 6.05 -17.34
N PHE A 403 -34.04 7.33 -17.37
CA PHE A 403 -35.37 7.74 -16.91
C PHE A 403 -36.50 7.34 -17.86
N ALA A 404 -36.21 7.15 -19.16
CA ALA A 404 -37.17 6.59 -20.10
C ALA A 404 -37.67 5.17 -19.72
N LEU A 405 -36.93 4.46 -18.86
CA LEU A 405 -37.29 3.13 -18.37
C LEU A 405 -38.38 3.11 -17.29
N GLU A 406 -38.73 4.25 -16.67
CA GLU A 406 -39.67 4.29 -15.53
C GLU A 406 -41.05 3.70 -15.86
N ASN A 407 -41.48 3.75 -17.12
CA ASN A 407 -42.81 3.31 -17.54
C ASN A 407 -42.81 2.38 -18.78
N THR A 408 -41.67 1.79 -19.15
CA THR A 408 -41.55 1.00 -20.38
C THR A 408 -40.98 -0.40 -20.15
N ALA A 409 -41.55 -1.39 -20.84
CA ALA A 409 -40.94 -2.70 -20.96
C ALA A 409 -39.70 -2.60 -21.85
N ARG A 410 -38.61 -3.27 -21.46
CA ARG A 410 -37.37 -3.27 -22.24
C ARG A 410 -37.55 -3.96 -23.58
N CYS A 411 -36.70 -3.59 -24.54
CA CYS A 411 -36.78 -4.15 -25.88
C CYS A 411 -36.61 -5.68 -25.88
N LEU A 412 -37.22 -6.36 -26.86
CA LEU A 412 -37.11 -7.82 -27.00
C LEU A 412 -35.64 -8.25 -27.07
N GLN A 413 -34.79 -7.47 -27.76
CA GLN A 413 -33.35 -7.69 -27.84
C GLN A 413 -32.68 -7.76 -26.45
N HIS A 414 -33.11 -6.92 -25.52
CA HIS A 414 -32.60 -6.92 -24.14
C HIS A 414 -33.06 -8.14 -23.35
N HIS A 415 -34.30 -8.57 -23.52
CA HIS A 415 -34.78 -9.83 -22.94
C HIS A 415 -34.01 -11.04 -23.52
N CYS A 416 -33.72 -11.05 -24.82
CA CYS A 416 -32.87 -12.07 -25.45
C CYS A 416 -31.45 -12.06 -24.86
N ARG A 417 -30.84 -10.90 -24.64
CA ARG A 417 -29.54 -10.80 -23.96
C ARG A 417 -29.59 -11.34 -22.54
N SER A 418 -30.56 -10.92 -21.75
CA SER A 418 -30.70 -11.35 -20.35
C SER A 418 -30.88 -12.87 -20.24
N THR A 419 -31.74 -13.44 -21.09
CA THR A 419 -31.96 -14.90 -21.16
C THR A 419 -30.71 -15.64 -21.62
N LEU A 420 -30.05 -15.20 -22.69
CA LEU A 420 -28.79 -15.80 -23.14
C LEU A 420 -27.71 -15.77 -22.06
N ARG A 421 -27.54 -14.65 -21.36
CA ARG A 421 -26.56 -14.55 -20.26
C ARG A 421 -26.94 -15.43 -19.07
N LYS A 422 -28.24 -15.59 -18.76
CA LYS A 422 -28.70 -16.55 -17.75
C LYS A 422 -28.35 -17.99 -18.14
N HIS A 423 -28.48 -18.35 -19.42
CA HIS A 423 -28.11 -19.69 -19.91
C HIS A 423 -26.59 -19.93 -19.92
N LEU A 424 -25.80 -18.94 -20.31
CA LEU A 424 -24.33 -19.05 -20.42
C LEU A 424 -23.62 -18.94 -19.06
N GLY A 425 -24.24 -18.28 -18.07
CA GLY A 425 -23.75 -18.20 -16.70
C GLY A 425 -22.31 -17.68 -16.60
N LYS A 426 -21.42 -18.48 -15.99
CA LYS A 426 -20.00 -18.15 -15.78
C LYS A 426 -19.16 -18.17 -17.06
N HIS A 427 -19.69 -18.72 -18.15
CA HIS A 427 -18.98 -18.94 -19.40
C HIS A 427 -19.32 -17.92 -20.49
N CYS A 428 -19.91 -16.76 -20.12
CA CYS A 428 -20.23 -15.71 -21.10
C CYS A 428 -18.98 -15.26 -21.86
N HIS A 429 -17.85 -15.06 -21.15
CA HIS A 429 -16.60 -14.61 -21.78
C HIS A 429 -16.00 -15.60 -22.79
N THR A 430 -16.14 -16.92 -22.59
CA THR A 430 -15.58 -17.94 -23.51
C THR A 430 -16.51 -18.29 -24.66
N LEU A 431 -17.82 -18.33 -24.41
CA LEU A 431 -18.79 -18.86 -25.37
C LEU A 431 -19.28 -17.77 -26.34
N ILE A 432 -19.46 -16.52 -25.90
CA ILE A 432 -19.96 -15.44 -26.76
C ILE A 432 -19.02 -15.17 -27.96
N PRO A 433 -17.69 -15.10 -27.80
CA PRO A 433 -16.79 -14.89 -28.93
C PRO A 433 -16.87 -15.99 -30.00
N ARG A 434 -17.20 -17.23 -29.60
CA ARG A 434 -17.30 -18.40 -30.48
C ARG A 434 -18.61 -18.46 -31.27
N LEU A 435 -19.61 -17.65 -30.92
CA LEU A 435 -20.88 -17.64 -31.63
C LEU A 435 -20.73 -17.04 -33.04
N PRO A 436 -21.40 -17.61 -34.06
CA PRO A 436 -21.39 -17.09 -35.43
C PRO A 436 -22.35 -15.90 -35.56
N ILE A 437 -22.09 -14.82 -34.82
CA ILE A 437 -22.92 -13.62 -34.73
C ILE A 437 -22.05 -12.39 -35.09
N PRO A 438 -22.60 -11.32 -35.70
CA PRO A 438 -21.88 -10.07 -35.93
C PRO A 438 -21.20 -9.50 -34.68
N ASN A 439 -20.05 -8.86 -34.86
CA ASN A 439 -19.26 -8.31 -33.74
C ASN A 439 -20.01 -7.29 -32.89
N ALA A 440 -20.89 -6.47 -33.49
CA ALA A 440 -21.73 -5.52 -32.77
C ALA A 440 -22.73 -6.18 -31.79
N LEU A 441 -23.23 -7.37 -32.13
CA LEU A 441 -24.08 -8.13 -31.21
C LEU A 441 -23.24 -8.87 -30.16
N LYS A 442 -21.98 -9.21 -30.46
CA LYS A 442 -21.05 -9.77 -29.47
C LYS A 442 -20.68 -8.73 -28.41
N SER A 443 -20.35 -7.50 -28.82
CA SER A 443 -20.09 -6.38 -27.90
C SER A 443 -21.31 -6.08 -27.04
N TYR A 444 -22.49 -6.06 -27.66
CA TYR A 444 -23.75 -5.94 -26.95
C TYR A 444 -23.94 -7.06 -25.91
N LEU A 445 -23.73 -8.34 -26.26
CA LEU A 445 -23.86 -9.43 -25.29
C LEU A 445 -22.82 -9.36 -24.15
N LEU A 446 -21.63 -8.82 -24.41
CA LEU A 446 -20.52 -8.70 -23.45
C LEU A 446 -20.58 -7.47 -22.53
N LEU A 447 -21.62 -6.62 -22.64
CA LEU A 447 -21.74 -5.38 -21.85
C LEU A 447 -20.68 -4.33 -22.15
N ASP A 448 -20.33 -4.13 -23.42
CA ASP A 448 -19.56 -2.95 -23.81
C ASP A 448 -20.41 -1.68 -23.63
N PRO A 449 -19.86 -0.59 -23.05
CA PRO A 449 -20.60 0.65 -22.81
C PRO A 449 -20.75 1.45 -24.11
N GLU A 450 -21.98 1.70 -24.52
CA GLU A 450 -22.39 2.47 -25.70
C GLU A 450 -22.99 3.85 -25.32
N GLY A 451 -23.11 4.12 -24.00
CA GLY A 451 -23.68 5.34 -23.45
C GLY A 451 -25.20 5.31 -23.31
N VAL A 452 -25.82 4.13 -23.43
CA VAL A 452 -27.29 3.97 -23.44
C VAL A 452 -27.71 2.78 -22.58
N VAL A 453 -28.78 2.98 -21.80
CA VAL A 453 -29.47 1.88 -21.12
C VAL A 453 -30.62 1.39 -22.01
N TYR A 454 -30.60 0.11 -22.37
CA TYR A 454 -31.52 -0.52 -23.35
C TYR A 454 -32.82 -1.07 -22.75
#